data_AF-A0A8C6XEP0-F1
#
_entry.id   AF-A0A8C6XEP0-F1
#
_cell.length_a   1.000
_cell.length_b   1.000
_cell.length_c   1.000
_cell.angle_alpha   90.00
_cell.angle_beta   90.00
_cell.angle_gamma   90.00
#
_symmetry.space_group_name_H-M   'P 1'
#
loop_
_entity.id
_entity.type
_entity.pdbx_description
1 polymer ?
#
loop_
_entity_poly.entity_id
_entity_poly.type
_entity_poly.pdbx_seq_one_letter_code
_entity_poly.pdbx_strand_id
1 'polypeptide(L)'
;LYEVMHLQKEITKCLEFKSKHEEIELVSVEEFYKEAPPEISKSDFTLSDPHEQTLSRLDWELEQRKRLAEKYEESLANKEKILKEIEVKKEYLSNLQPRLNSIMQASLPVQEYFAMPFDQVHKQYEIARHLPPPLYVLFVQASAYGQACDKKLAVAIEGNVEEAKALCKPPEDSQDDESDSDVEEEQTTKRRRPTLGVQLDDKRKEMLKRHPLSVTINLKCKGRKIKGFFWSFIATFLLLLTFYYLMNLNVLTVKAKMTAATEMTVPISAGDLLCPDSLLSCLYPGDHGKRTPNPANQFQFDKVGILTLNDYVPELGHPYVWVQKLGGLHFPKDQPQTPVVADNSLSASHMERTMKLLKTRLESRLALHKQYASLEHGILPVSPESQHLFPVKIVSHLVKWTSITYEDYLELPYTKDMVESGLAEDTHLYYLALIERGTAHLPVLLRGGRAEIPSVFYRIAGWLGENDLSFFFKQAMESEVNVCYKELSGPKPGYQLLTNQLQRLCVVLDVYLETETHDNSVEGPKEFPQEKMCLRLARGPSRLKPFKYNYPQGFFSHR
;
A
#
# COMPACT_ATOMS: atom_id res chain seq x y z
N LEU A 1 105.36 59.77 9.37
CA LEU A 1 103.95 59.91 9.80
C LEU A 1 102.95 59.85 8.64
N TYR A 2 103.15 60.57 7.53
CA TYR A 2 102.20 60.61 6.41
C TYR A 2 101.94 59.24 5.75
N GLU A 3 102.98 58.45 5.48
CA GLU A 3 102.88 57.11 4.90
C GLU A 3 102.11 56.13 5.80
N VAL A 4 102.40 56.14 7.11
CA VAL A 4 101.65 55.33 8.09
C VAL A 4 100.17 55.71 8.11
N MET A 5 99.84 57.01 8.08
CA MET A 5 98.44 57.46 7.99
C MET A 5 97.77 57.08 6.67
N HIS A 6 98.49 57.12 5.55
CA HIS A 6 97.96 56.70 4.25
C HIS A 6 97.67 55.21 4.24
N LEU A 7 98.63 54.38 4.65
CA LEU A 7 98.46 52.94 4.76
C LEU A 7 97.36 52.58 5.76
N GLN A 8 97.24 53.30 6.87
CA GLN A 8 96.18 53.07 7.84
C GLN A 8 94.79 53.42 7.27
N LYS A 9 94.66 54.49 6.46
CA LYS A 9 93.41 54.81 5.73
C LYS A 9 93.08 53.79 4.65
N GLU A 10 94.11 53.27 3.97
CA GLU A 10 93.95 52.25 2.93
C GLU A 10 93.54 50.91 3.55
N ILE A 11 94.13 50.52 4.68
CA ILE A 11 93.71 49.36 5.47
C ILE A 11 92.26 49.50 5.95
N THR A 12 91.86 50.65 6.50
CA THR A 12 90.45 50.85 6.91
C THR A 12 89.50 50.73 5.73
N LYS A 13 89.86 51.27 4.57
CA LYS A 13 89.06 51.15 3.35
C LYS A 13 88.97 49.70 2.84
N CYS A 14 90.05 48.93 2.96
CA CYS A 14 90.07 47.52 2.59
C CYS A 14 89.28 46.65 3.58
N LEU A 15 89.27 47.00 4.87
CA LEU A 15 88.51 46.29 5.91
C LEU A 15 87.00 46.60 5.88
N GLU A 16 86.59 47.70 5.24
CA GLU A 16 85.19 48.03 5.00
C GLU A 16 84.56 47.24 3.84
N PHE A 17 85.34 46.42 3.12
CA PHE A 17 84.82 45.58 2.05
C PHE A 17 83.92 44.49 2.62
N LYS A 18 82.62 44.58 2.34
CA LYS A 18 81.65 43.52 2.60
C LYS A 18 81.35 42.78 1.31
N SER A 19 81.50 41.47 1.35
CA SER A 19 81.16 40.63 0.20
C SER A 19 79.71 40.17 0.28
N LYS A 20 79.05 40.04 -0.87
CA LYS A 20 77.62 39.73 -0.97
C LYS A 20 77.20 38.40 -0.33
N HIS A 21 78.14 37.49 -0.09
CA HIS A 21 77.87 36.22 0.58
C HIS A 21 77.45 36.39 2.05
N GLU A 22 77.80 37.51 2.69
CA GLU A 22 77.40 37.81 4.08
C GLU A 22 75.89 38.11 4.22
N GLU A 23 75.22 38.46 3.12
CA GLU A 23 73.78 38.74 3.09
C GLU A 23 72.93 37.50 2.74
N ILE A 24 73.56 36.39 2.37
CA ILE A 24 72.87 35.16 1.95
C ILE A 24 72.72 34.24 3.16
N GLU A 25 71.48 33.87 3.49
CA GLU A 25 71.22 32.84 4.49
C GLU A 25 71.64 31.48 3.95
N LEU A 26 72.63 30.87 4.61
CA LEU A 26 73.20 29.60 4.21
C LEU A 26 72.61 28.42 5.02
N VAL A 27 72.50 27.25 4.38
CA VAL A 27 72.12 25.97 5.00
C VAL A 27 73.07 25.66 6.16
N SER A 28 72.54 25.14 7.26
CA SER A 28 73.34 24.87 8.45
C SER A 28 74.51 23.92 8.15
N VAL A 29 75.60 24.05 8.91
CA VAL A 29 76.82 23.25 8.68
C VAL A 29 76.52 21.76 8.83
N GLU A 30 75.63 21.39 9.77
CA GLU A 30 75.25 20.01 10.02
C GLU A 30 74.43 19.40 8.87
N GLU A 31 73.52 20.17 8.26
CA GLU A 31 72.70 19.72 7.13
C GLU A 31 73.54 19.66 5.85
N PHE A 32 74.46 20.62 5.66
CA PHE A 32 75.39 20.62 4.53
C PHE A 32 76.22 19.32 4.46
N TYR A 33 76.87 18.90 5.54
CA TYR A 33 77.68 17.67 5.52
C TYR A 33 76.85 16.38 5.46
N LYS A 34 75.54 16.43 5.77
CA LYS A 34 74.63 15.29 5.67
C LYS A 34 74.07 15.12 4.25
N GLU A 35 73.75 16.23 3.57
CA GLU A 35 73.02 16.22 2.31
C GLU A 35 73.89 16.47 1.08
N ALA A 36 75.02 17.16 1.23
CA ALA A 36 75.90 17.48 0.11
C ALA A 36 76.72 16.25 -0.34
N PRO A 37 76.80 15.99 -1.67
CA PRO A 37 77.64 14.94 -2.24
C PRO A 37 79.10 15.08 -1.81
N PRO A 38 79.83 13.96 -1.71
CA PRO A 38 81.26 13.96 -1.32
C PRO A 38 82.14 14.76 -2.28
N GLU A 39 81.69 14.97 -3.52
CA GLU A 39 82.36 15.77 -4.56
C GLU A 39 82.40 17.28 -4.22
N ILE A 40 81.42 17.78 -3.46
CA ILE A 40 81.27 19.20 -3.10
C ILE A 40 81.65 19.43 -1.63
N SER A 41 81.28 18.52 -0.73
CA SER A 41 81.54 18.67 0.71
C SER A 41 83.01 18.56 1.09
N LYS A 42 83.81 17.75 0.36
CA LYS A 42 85.27 17.60 0.51
C LYS A 42 85.74 17.74 1.96
N SER A 43 85.22 16.89 2.83
CA SER A 43 85.36 16.98 4.29
C SER A 43 86.79 17.12 4.78
N ASP A 44 87.75 16.53 4.06
CA ASP A 44 89.16 16.49 4.44
C ASP A 44 89.83 17.88 4.37
N PHE A 45 89.33 18.78 3.52
CA PHE A 45 89.86 20.13 3.33
C PHE A 45 88.97 21.19 4.01
N THR A 46 87.65 21.05 3.87
CA THR A 46 86.68 22.04 4.37
C THR A 46 86.54 22.09 5.90
N LEU A 47 86.94 21.03 6.63
CA LEU A 47 86.97 21.05 8.09
C LEU A 47 88.19 21.82 8.65
N SER A 48 89.23 22.00 7.83
CA SER A 48 90.49 22.61 8.25
C SER A 48 90.53 24.13 8.00
N ASP A 49 89.85 24.60 6.94
CA ASP A 49 89.79 26.01 6.57
C ASP A 49 88.33 26.53 6.53
N PRO A 50 87.94 27.51 7.37
CA PRO A 50 86.61 28.10 7.35
C PRO A 50 86.28 28.79 6.03
N HIS A 51 87.25 29.30 5.28
CA HIS A 51 87.00 29.95 3.99
C HIS A 51 86.56 28.93 2.93
N GLU A 52 87.29 27.83 2.78
CA GLU A 52 86.92 26.73 1.88
C GLU A 52 85.57 26.11 2.26
N GLN A 53 85.27 26.03 3.56
CA GLN A 53 83.95 25.62 4.05
C GLN A 53 82.82 26.51 3.54
N THR A 54 82.99 27.84 3.58
CA THR A 54 81.98 28.79 3.09
C THR A 54 81.80 28.72 1.57
N LEU A 55 82.89 28.51 0.80
CA LEU A 55 82.82 28.37 -0.65
C LEU A 55 82.08 27.09 -1.06
N SER A 56 82.41 25.95 -0.45
CA SER A 56 81.71 24.69 -0.73
C SER A 56 80.22 24.73 -0.36
N ARG A 57 79.85 25.46 0.71
CA ARG A 57 78.44 25.69 1.08
C ARG A 57 77.70 26.54 0.04
N LEU A 58 78.33 27.61 -0.45
CA LEU A 58 77.77 28.46 -1.51
C LEU A 58 77.58 27.70 -2.82
N ASP A 59 78.56 26.87 -3.20
CA ASP A 59 78.47 26.04 -4.40
C ASP A 59 77.35 25.00 -4.31
N TRP A 60 77.20 24.36 -3.14
CA TRP A 60 76.09 23.43 -2.89
C TRP A 60 74.74 24.11 -2.98
N GLU A 61 74.58 25.29 -2.40
CA GLU A 61 73.32 26.04 -2.50
C GLU A 61 72.99 26.49 -3.90
N LEU A 62 74.00 26.90 -4.67
CA LEU A 62 73.83 27.24 -6.08
C LEU A 62 73.31 26.02 -6.84
N GLU A 63 73.90 24.85 -6.62
CA GLU A 63 73.44 23.60 -7.26
C GLU A 63 72.04 23.19 -6.79
N GLN A 64 71.74 23.30 -5.49
CA GLN A 64 70.41 23.04 -4.94
C GLN A 64 69.35 23.95 -5.55
N ARG A 65 69.62 25.26 -5.65
CA ARG A 65 68.69 26.22 -6.27
C ARG A 65 68.49 25.92 -7.74
N LYS A 66 69.53 25.50 -8.47
CA LYS A 66 69.39 25.04 -9.87
C LYS A 66 68.50 23.80 -9.98
N ARG A 67 68.74 22.77 -9.16
CA ARG A 67 67.92 21.54 -9.14
C ARG A 67 66.47 21.82 -8.77
N LEU A 68 66.24 22.69 -7.78
CA LEU A 68 64.89 23.09 -7.37
C LEU A 68 64.17 23.90 -8.45
N ALA A 69 64.87 24.79 -9.15
CA ALA A 69 64.31 25.54 -10.27
C ALA A 69 63.90 24.60 -11.41
N GLU A 70 64.76 23.65 -11.79
CA GLU A 70 64.45 22.65 -12.82
C GLU A 70 63.25 21.76 -12.42
N LYS A 71 63.23 21.27 -11.17
CA LYS A 71 62.10 20.49 -10.64
C LYS A 71 60.80 21.30 -10.58
N TYR A 72 60.89 22.60 -10.29
CA TYR A 72 59.74 23.50 -10.29
C TYR A 72 59.19 23.70 -11.71
N GLU A 73 60.06 23.92 -12.70
CA GLU A 73 59.67 23.99 -14.12
C GLU A 73 59.04 22.68 -14.61
N GLU A 74 59.62 21.52 -14.28
CA GLU A 74 59.04 20.22 -14.60
C GLU A 74 57.65 20.03 -13.96
N SER A 75 57.51 20.43 -12.70
CA SER A 75 56.24 20.35 -11.97
C SER A 75 55.18 21.28 -12.56
N LEU A 76 55.57 22.47 -13.01
CA LEU A 76 54.66 23.39 -13.73
C LEU A 76 54.22 22.80 -15.07
N ALA A 77 55.13 22.25 -15.86
CA ALA A 77 54.80 21.59 -17.11
C ALA A 77 53.84 20.40 -16.91
N ASN A 78 54.07 19.60 -15.86
CA ASN A 78 53.19 18.51 -15.48
C ASN A 78 51.80 19.01 -15.05
N LYS A 79 51.74 20.08 -14.25
CA LYS A 79 50.47 20.71 -13.86
C LYS A 79 49.68 21.18 -15.07
N GLU A 80 50.31 21.86 -16.03
CA GLU A 80 49.66 22.31 -17.26
C GLU A 80 49.17 21.14 -18.11
N LYS A 81 49.95 20.06 -18.20
CA LYS A 81 49.54 18.84 -18.90
C LYS A 81 48.30 18.21 -18.27
N ILE A 82 48.29 18.08 -16.94
CA ILE A 82 47.15 17.52 -16.21
C ILE A 82 45.90 18.40 -16.38
N LEU A 83 46.05 19.72 -16.33
CA LEU A 83 44.93 20.65 -16.56
C LEU A 83 44.32 20.48 -17.96
N LYS A 84 45.16 20.38 -19.00
CA LYS A 84 44.72 20.11 -20.37
C LYS A 84 44.00 18.76 -20.48
N GLU A 85 44.52 17.71 -19.83
CA GLU A 85 43.86 16.39 -19.80
C GLU A 85 42.50 16.42 -19.09
N ILE A 86 42.38 17.17 -18.00
CA ILE A 86 41.10 17.37 -17.29
C ILE A 86 40.12 18.09 -18.20
N GLU A 87 40.55 19.11 -18.92
CA GLU A 87 39.71 19.88 -19.85
C GLU A 87 39.19 19.01 -20.99
N VAL A 88 40.07 18.22 -21.62
CA VAL A 88 39.67 17.23 -22.65
C VAL A 88 38.69 16.19 -22.10
N LYS A 89 38.90 15.69 -20.88
CA LYS A 89 37.98 14.73 -20.24
C LYS A 89 36.63 15.37 -19.90
N LYS A 90 36.62 16.62 -19.45
CA LYS A 90 35.39 17.38 -19.21
C LYS A 90 34.61 17.59 -20.51
N GLU A 91 35.28 17.97 -21.58
CA GLU A 91 34.67 18.15 -22.90
C GLU A 91 34.14 16.82 -23.46
N TYR A 92 34.88 15.72 -23.29
CA TYR A 92 34.42 14.38 -23.65
C TYR A 92 33.14 14.00 -22.88
N LEU A 93 33.11 14.22 -21.56
CA LEU A 93 31.93 13.94 -20.73
C LEU A 93 30.73 14.81 -21.11
N SER A 94 30.94 16.11 -21.36
CA SER A 94 29.87 17.02 -21.79
C SER A 94 29.31 16.65 -23.17
N ASN A 95 30.14 16.06 -24.05
CA ASN A 95 29.73 15.57 -25.36
C ASN A 95 29.10 14.16 -25.31
N LEU A 96 29.42 13.35 -24.29
CA LEU A 96 28.89 11.99 -24.15
C LEU A 96 27.40 12.00 -23.76
N GLN A 97 27.01 12.85 -22.81
CA GLN A 97 25.63 12.97 -22.33
C GLN A 97 24.61 13.24 -23.48
N PRO A 98 24.78 14.23 -24.36
CA PRO A 98 23.86 14.47 -25.47
C PRO A 98 23.87 13.33 -26.49
N ARG A 99 25.02 12.68 -26.74
CA ARG A 99 25.09 11.52 -27.65
C ARG A 99 24.30 10.33 -27.10
N LEU A 100 24.42 10.02 -25.81
CA LEU A 100 23.63 8.98 -25.15
C LEU A 100 22.13 9.30 -25.20
N ASN A 101 21.74 10.56 -24.96
CA ASN A 101 20.35 11.00 -25.08
C ASN A 101 19.81 10.82 -26.51
N SER A 102 20.58 11.16 -27.53
CA SER A 102 20.18 10.96 -28.93
C SER A 102 19.99 9.47 -29.27
N ILE A 103 20.87 8.59 -28.79
CA ILE A 103 20.72 7.13 -28.96
C ILE A 103 19.46 6.64 -28.25
N MET A 104 19.21 7.11 -27.02
CA MET A 104 18.01 6.75 -26.25
C MET A 104 16.74 7.16 -27.00
N GLN A 105 16.65 8.40 -27.49
CA GLN A 105 15.50 8.90 -28.28
C GLN A 105 15.31 8.11 -29.58
N ALA A 106 16.39 7.81 -30.31
CA ALA A 106 16.32 7.01 -31.53
C ALA A 106 15.85 5.56 -31.28
N SER A 107 16.06 5.03 -30.07
CA SER A 107 15.65 3.67 -29.71
C SER A 107 14.18 3.54 -29.28
N LEU A 108 13.49 4.65 -28.95
CA LEU A 108 12.10 4.64 -28.49
C LEU A 108 11.10 3.92 -29.44
N PRO A 109 11.12 4.16 -30.76
CA PRO A 109 10.17 3.50 -31.66
C PRO A 109 10.35 1.98 -31.71
N VAL A 110 11.60 1.52 -31.58
CA VAL A 110 11.93 0.08 -31.53
C VAL A 110 11.49 -0.53 -30.20
N GLN A 111 11.69 0.18 -29.09
CA GLN A 111 11.19 -0.23 -27.78
C GLN A 111 9.66 -0.38 -27.75
N GLU A 112 8.94 0.55 -28.37
CA GLU A 112 7.47 0.48 -28.50
C GLU A 112 7.03 -0.71 -29.36
N TYR A 113 7.72 -0.96 -30.47
CA TYR A 113 7.41 -2.09 -31.36
C TYR A 113 7.61 -3.45 -30.69
N PHE A 114 8.67 -3.61 -29.89
CA PHE A 114 8.94 -4.85 -29.15
C PHE A 114 8.26 -4.90 -27.76
N ALA A 115 7.46 -3.88 -27.40
CA ALA A 115 6.84 -3.73 -26.08
C ALA A 115 7.85 -3.86 -24.91
N MET A 116 9.04 -3.27 -25.07
CA MET A 116 10.10 -3.25 -24.07
C MET A 116 10.40 -1.80 -23.63
N PRO A 117 9.58 -1.19 -22.76
CA PRO A 117 9.70 0.22 -22.41
C PRO A 117 10.76 0.44 -21.32
N PHE A 118 12.04 0.22 -21.65
CA PHE A 118 13.15 0.36 -20.71
C PHE A 118 13.25 1.77 -20.13
N ASP A 119 12.98 2.81 -20.94
CA ASP A 119 13.04 4.21 -20.50
C ASP A 119 11.95 4.55 -19.47
N GLN A 120 10.72 4.05 -19.66
CA GLN A 120 9.64 4.26 -18.70
C GLN A 120 9.91 3.55 -17.37
N VAL A 121 10.45 2.33 -17.42
CA VAL A 121 10.84 1.59 -16.22
C VAL A 121 11.99 2.30 -15.50
N HIS A 122 13.00 2.79 -16.23
CA HIS A 122 14.13 3.50 -15.63
C HIS A 122 13.70 4.81 -14.96
N LYS A 123 12.86 5.61 -15.62
CA LYS A 123 12.26 6.83 -15.04
C LYS A 123 11.46 6.52 -13.78
N GLN A 124 10.67 5.44 -13.77
CA GLN A 124 9.97 5.02 -12.56
C GLN A 124 10.94 4.62 -11.42
N TYR A 125 12.07 3.97 -11.73
CA TYR A 125 13.09 3.65 -10.73
C TYR A 125 13.84 4.89 -10.20
N GLU A 126 14.11 5.89 -11.04
CA GLU A 126 14.69 7.16 -10.60
C GLU A 126 13.76 7.89 -9.63
N ILE A 127 12.46 7.94 -9.96
CA ILE A 127 11.44 8.50 -9.06
C ILE A 127 11.31 7.66 -7.79
N ALA A 128 11.43 6.32 -7.89
CA ALA A 128 11.35 5.42 -6.75
C ALA A 128 12.45 5.65 -5.71
N ARG A 129 13.61 6.23 -6.08
CA ARG A 129 14.66 6.60 -5.13
C ARG A 129 14.22 7.64 -4.08
N HIS A 130 13.20 8.43 -4.42
CA HIS A 130 12.64 9.44 -3.52
C HIS A 130 11.40 8.94 -2.75
N LEU A 131 11.06 7.65 -2.87
CA LEU A 131 9.96 7.08 -2.10
C LEU A 131 10.37 6.77 -0.65
N PRO A 132 9.45 6.95 0.32
CA PRO A 132 9.63 6.43 1.67
C PRO A 132 9.89 4.92 1.65
N PRO A 133 10.66 4.38 2.63
CA PRO A 133 11.01 2.96 2.64
C PRO A 133 9.81 2.01 2.49
N PRO A 134 8.66 2.22 3.16
CA PRO A 134 7.51 1.32 3.01
C PRO A 134 6.87 1.37 1.61
N LEU A 135 6.85 2.54 0.97
CA LEU A 135 6.33 2.69 -0.41
C LEU A 135 7.31 2.13 -1.43
N TYR A 136 8.61 2.26 -1.20
CA TYR A 136 9.64 1.66 -2.05
C TYR A 136 9.55 0.13 -2.04
N VAL A 137 9.43 -0.49 -0.86
CA VAL A 137 9.23 -1.94 -0.72
C VAL A 137 7.98 -2.37 -1.47
N LEU A 138 6.85 -1.67 -1.27
CA LEU A 138 5.60 -1.96 -1.96
C LEU A 138 5.74 -1.85 -3.50
N PHE A 139 6.43 -0.82 -3.99
CA PHE A 139 6.68 -0.61 -5.43
C PHE A 139 7.53 -1.73 -6.03
N VAL A 140 8.64 -2.10 -5.39
CA VAL A 140 9.54 -3.17 -5.87
C VAL A 140 8.79 -4.50 -5.93
N GLN A 141 8.04 -4.83 -4.89
CA GLN A 141 7.32 -6.10 -4.79
C GLN A 141 6.13 -6.18 -5.74
N ALA A 142 5.37 -5.09 -5.89
CA ALA A 142 4.27 -5.04 -6.85
C ALA A 142 4.78 -5.14 -8.29
N SER A 143 5.90 -4.47 -8.60
CA SER A 143 6.56 -4.54 -9.91
C SER A 143 7.09 -5.95 -10.19
N ALA A 144 7.75 -6.57 -9.21
CA ALA A 144 8.23 -7.95 -9.32
C ALA A 144 7.09 -8.95 -9.55
N TYR A 145 5.98 -8.83 -8.81
CA TYR A 145 4.80 -9.67 -8.99
C TYR A 145 4.12 -9.47 -10.35
N GLY A 146 4.03 -8.22 -10.84
CA GLY A 146 3.50 -7.92 -12.17
C GLY A 146 4.34 -8.51 -13.31
N GLN A 147 5.65 -8.51 -13.16
CA GLN A 147 6.58 -9.11 -14.14
C GLN A 147 6.57 -10.65 -14.08
N ALA A 148 6.56 -11.23 -12.87
CA ALA A 148 6.72 -12.67 -12.68
C ALA A 148 5.42 -13.46 -12.83
N CYS A 149 4.30 -12.97 -12.30
CA CYS A 149 3.07 -13.74 -12.14
C CYS A 149 1.87 -13.20 -12.93
N ASP A 150 1.70 -11.87 -13.01
CA ASP A 150 0.51 -11.31 -13.66
C ASP A 150 0.76 -9.99 -14.42
N LYS A 151 0.85 -10.11 -15.75
CA LYS A 151 0.98 -8.97 -16.68
C LYS A 151 -0.24 -8.03 -16.70
N LYS A 152 -1.34 -8.36 -16.01
CA LYS A 152 -2.52 -7.49 -15.88
C LYS A 152 -2.42 -6.50 -14.71
N LEU A 153 -1.35 -6.57 -13.92
CA LEU A 153 -1.03 -5.62 -12.88
C LEU A 153 -0.11 -4.54 -13.46
N ALA A 154 -0.51 -3.27 -13.36
CA ALA A 154 0.33 -2.13 -13.70
C ALA A 154 0.59 -1.28 -12.45
N VAL A 155 1.83 -0.82 -12.27
CA VAL A 155 2.23 0.02 -11.14
C VAL A 155 2.68 1.37 -11.68
N ALA A 156 2.28 2.45 -11.01
CA ALA A 156 2.75 3.80 -11.29
C ALA A 156 3.05 4.54 -9.98
N ILE A 157 3.90 5.55 -10.06
CA ILE A 157 4.19 6.47 -8.96
C ILE A 157 3.57 7.80 -9.33
N GLU A 158 2.73 8.33 -8.46
CA GLU A 158 2.00 9.59 -8.66
C GLU A 158 2.36 10.59 -7.54
N GLY A 159 2.65 11.83 -7.91
CA GLY A 159 2.91 12.90 -6.94
C GLY A 159 3.95 13.91 -7.41
N ASN A 160 4.30 14.84 -6.51
CA ASN A 160 5.29 15.87 -6.78
C ASN A 160 6.71 15.39 -6.42
N VAL A 161 7.56 15.20 -7.43
CA VAL A 161 8.95 14.75 -7.28
C VAL A 161 9.84 15.82 -6.64
N GLU A 162 9.53 17.10 -6.86
CA GLU A 162 10.35 18.22 -6.35
C GLU A 162 10.20 18.38 -4.83
N GLU A 163 8.98 18.31 -4.33
CA GLU A 163 8.69 18.30 -2.88
C GLU A 163 9.31 17.07 -2.18
N ALA A 164 9.28 15.91 -2.84
CA ALA A 164 9.91 14.70 -2.31
C ALA A 164 11.44 14.83 -2.23
N LYS A 165 12.07 15.43 -3.25
CA LYS A 165 13.51 15.74 -3.23
C LYS A 165 13.88 16.71 -2.11
N ALA A 166 13.04 17.70 -1.82
CA ALA A 166 13.25 18.64 -0.72
C ALA A 166 13.20 17.93 0.66
N LEU A 167 12.35 16.92 0.81
CA LEU A 167 12.25 16.11 2.03
C LEU A 167 13.38 15.08 2.19
N CYS A 168 13.98 14.62 1.07
CA CYS A 168 15.11 13.69 1.09
C CYS A 168 16.46 14.36 1.39
N LYS A 169 16.59 15.68 1.21
CA LYS A 169 17.79 16.38 1.65
C LYS A 169 17.80 16.35 3.19
N PRO A 170 18.83 15.76 3.83
CA PRO A 170 19.00 15.97 5.25
C PRO A 170 19.09 17.49 5.50
N PRO A 171 18.61 17.99 6.65
CA PRO A 171 18.97 19.32 7.09
C PRO A 171 20.47 19.30 7.41
N GLU A 172 21.32 19.43 6.39
CA GLU A 172 22.74 19.71 6.59
C GLU A 172 22.89 21.18 6.95
N ASP A 173 23.39 21.38 8.17
CA ASP A 173 24.11 22.53 8.69
C ASP A 173 23.46 23.92 8.54
N SER A 174 22.59 24.24 9.51
CA SER A 174 22.49 25.61 10.02
C SER A 174 23.24 25.67 11.36
N GLN A 175 24.57 25.59 11.29
CA GLN A 175 25.43 26.19 12.30
C GLN A 175 25.91 27.53 11.74
N ASP A 176 25.75 28.58 12.56
CA ASP A 176 26.35 29.92 12.50
C ASP A 176 25.78 30.84 11.38
N ASP A 177 25.25 32.04 11.58
CA ASP A 177 25.43 33.08 12.61
C ASP A 177 24.12 33.91 12.73
N GLU A 178 23.48 33.94 13.89
CA GLU A 178 22.57 35.06 14.23
C GLU A 178 23.37 36.01 15.11
N SER A 179 24.11 36.88 14.43
CA SER A 179 24.71 38.06 15.01
C SER A 179 23.61 38.98 15.52
N ASP A 180 23.67 39.19 16.83
CA ASP A 180 23.02 40.23 17.61
C ASP A 180 22.91 41.55 16.82
N SER A 181 21.68 41.91 16.44
CA SER A 181 21.36 43.29 16.05
C SER A 181 19.94 43.61 16.49
N ASP A 182 19.87 44.12 17.73
CA ASP A 182 18.82 45.01 18.21
C ASP A 182 18.56 46.13 17.19
N VAL A 183 17.45 46.03 16.47
CA VAL A 183 16.75 47.21 15.95
C VAL A 183 15.25 46.96 16.09
N GLU A 184 14.68 47.57 17.13
CA GLU A 184 13.24 47.77 17.25
C GLU A 184 12.73 48.64 16.11
N GLU A 185 11.79 48.12 15.32
CA GLU A 185 10.75 48.95 14.71
C GLU A 185 9.38 48.31 14.94
N GLU A 186 8.66 48.86 15.92
CA GLU A 186 7.23 48.68 16.10
C GLU A 186 6.47 49.26 14.90
N GLN A 187 5.86 48.41 14.06
CA GLN A 187 4.67 48.79 13.28
C GLN A 187 3.62 47.67 13.27
N THR A 188 2.73 47.77 14.25
CA THR A 188 1.27 47.61 14.13
C THR A 188 0.72 46.72 13.02
N THR A 189 0.62 45.42 13.26
CA THR A 189 -0.62 44.68 12.97
C THR A 189 -0.95 43.78 14.14
N LYS A 190 -2.19 43.87 14.63
CA LYS A 190 -2.71 43.11 15.77
C LYS A 190 -2.58 41.61 15.52
N ARG A 191 -1.44 41.02 15.91
CA ARG A 191 -1.28 39.56 16.06
C ARG A 191 -2.27 39.09 17.13
N ARG A 192 -3.42 38.61 16.68
CA ARG A 192 -4.28 37.74 17.49
C ARG A 192 -3.39 36.61 18.00
N ARG A 193 -3.21 36.51 19.32
CA ARG A 193 -2.71 35.29 19.95
C ARG A 193 -3.53 34.12 19.39
N PRO A 194 -2.92 33.11 18.74
CA PRO A 194 -3.69 31.98 18.24
C PRO A 194 -4.32 31.29 19.44
N THR A 195 -5.66 31.25 19.45
CA THR A 195 -6.45 30.53 20.44
C THR A 195 -5.93 29.09 20.49
N LEU A 196 -5.79 28.49 21.68
CA LEU A 196 -5.24 27.13 21.87
C LEU A 196 -5.83 26.07 20.90
N GLY A 197 -7.10 26.24 20.48
CA GLY A 197 -7.73 25.40 19.46
C GLY A 197 -7.10 25.48 18.06
N VAL A 198 -6.69 26.68 17.60
CA VAL A 198 -6.05 26.87 16.30
C VAL A 198 -4.67 26.19 16.27
N GLN A 199 -3.92 26.26 17.37
CA GLN A 199 -2.63 25.57 17.49
C GLN A 199 -2.78 24.05 17.51
N LEU A 200 -3.86 23.52 18.08
CA LEU A 200 -4.13 22.08 18.06
C LEU A 200 -4.54 21.61 16.66
N ASP A 201 -5.34 22.38 15.94
CA ASP A 201 -5.73 22.05 14.56
C ASP A 201 -4.56 22.11 13.58
N ASP A 202 -3.64 23.06 13.74
CA ASP A 202 -2.40 23.10 12.95
C ASP A 202 -1.50 21.89 13.27
N LYS A 203 -1.37 21.51 14.55
CA LYS A 203 -0.68 20.27 14.96
C LYS A 203 -1.36 19.01 14.42
N ARG A 204 -2.69 18.96 14.35
CA ARG A 204 -3.44 17.84 13.75
C ARG A 204 -3.13 17.73 12.26
N LYS A 205 -3.17 18.85 11.52
CA LYS A 205 -2.83 18.87 10.08
C LYS A 205 -1.38 18.46 9.83
N GLU A 206 -0.47 18.91 10.68
CA GLU A 206 0.94 18.54 10.61
C GLU A 206 1.12 17.03 10.87
N MET A 207 0.46 16.46 11.88
CA MET A 207 0.48 15.02 12.13
C MET A 207 -0.14 14.20 10.99
N LEU A 208 -1.18 14.71 10.34
CA LEU A 208 -1.87 14.04 9.22
C LEU A 208 -1.21 14.31 7.86
N LYS A 209 -0.04 14.98 7.84
CA LYS A 209 0.66 15.33 6.60
C LYS A 209 1.01 14.07 5.80
N ARG A 210 0.52 14.03 4.56
CA ARG A 210 0.84 12.98 3.59
C ARG A 210 2.20 13.21 2.99
N HIS A 211 2.85 12.11 2.63
CA HIS A 211 3.98 12.16 1.72
C HIS A 211 3.52 12.66 0.33
N PRO A 212 4.29 13.55 -0.33
CA PRO A 212 3.91 14.11 -1.63
C PRO A 212 3.90 13.09 -2.77
N LEU A 213 4.64 11.97 -2.62
CA LEU A 213 4.57 10.82 -3.53
C LEU A 213 3.66 9.72 -2.97
N SER A 214 2.92 9.11 -3.87
CA SER A 214 2.00 7.98 -3.66
C SER A 214 2.25 6.90 -4.72
N VAL A 215 1.94 5.65 -4.39
CA VAL A 215 2.07 4.53 -5.32
C VAL A 215 0.68 4.08 -5.76
N THR A 216 0.47 3.93 -7.05
CA THR A 216 -0.80 3.47 -7.62
C THR A 216 -0.65 2.09 -8.26
N ILE A 217 -1.52 1.16 -7.86
CA ILE A 217 -1.59 -0.20 -8.40
C ILE A 217 -2.91 -0.36 -9.15
N ASN A 218 -2.81 -0.71 -10.42
CA ASN A 218 -3.92 -0.94 -11.32
C ASN A 218 -4.08 -2.43 -11.59
N LEU A 219 -5.21 -3.00 -11.16
CA LEU A 219 -5.55 -4.39 -11.39
C LEU A 219 -6.64 -4.49 -12.46
N LYS A 220 -6.30 -5.09 -13.61
CA LYS A 220 -7.29 -5.38 -14.67
C LYS A 220 -7.94 -6.74 -14.42
N CYS A 221 -9.23 -6.74 -14.08
CA CYS A 221 -10.01 -7.95 -13.93
C CYS A 221 -10.94 -8.15 -15.13
N LYS A 222 -10.86 -9.33 -15.75
CA LYS A 222 -11.82 -9.73 -16.80
C LYS A 222 -13.01 -10.38 -16.11
N GLY A 223 -14.22 -9.82 -16.26
CA GLY A 223 -15.43 -10.51 -15.84
C GLY A 223 -15.52 -11.86 -16.55
N ARG A 224 -15.57 -12.97 -15.79
CA ARG A 224 -15.75 -14.30 -16.39
C ARG A 224 -17.11 -14.37 -17.07
N LYS A 225 -17.17 -15.06 -18.21
CA LYS A 225 -18.43 -15.46 -18.85
C LYS A 225 -19.21 -16.31 -17.86
N ILE A 226 -20.29 -15.80 -17.31
CA ILE A 226 -21.29 -16.64 -16.65
C ILE A 226 -22.11 -17.24 -17.78
N LYS A 227 -21.81 -18.49 -18.18
CA LYS A 227 -22.65 -19.22 -19.13
C LYS A 227 -24.01 -19.43 -18.46
N GLY A 228 -25.07 -18.83 -19.02
CA GLY A 228 -26.44 -18.98 -18.53
C GLY A 228 -27.20 -17.67 -18.27
N PHE A 229 -26.53 -16.50 -18.27
CA PHE A 229 -27.24 -15.21 -18.26
C PHE A 229 -27.48 -14.75 -19.71
N PHE A 230 -28.72 -14.36 -20.02
CA PHE A 230 -29.17 -13.94 -21.36
C PHE A 230 -28.40 -12.73 -21.94
N TRP A 231 -27.56 -12.06 -21.14
CA TRP A 231 -26.61 -11.03 -21.55
C TRP A 231 -25.17 -11.55 -21.46
N SER A 232 -24.63 -12.03 -22.58
CA SER A 232 -23.21 -12.35 -22.74
C SER A 232 -22.39 -11.08 -22.98
N PHE A 233 -22.21 -10.24 -21.97
CA PHE A 233 -21.30 -9.09 -22.03
C PHE A 233 -20.09 -9.31 -21.11
N ILE A 234 -18.88 -9.38 -21.69
CA ILE A 234 -17.62 -9.42 -20.93
C ILE A 234 -17.29 -7.97 -20.53
N ALA A 235 -17.70 -7.58 -19.32
CA ALA A 235 -17.26 -6.32 -18.74
C ALA A 235 -15.82 -6.47 -18.20
N THR A 236 -14.94 -5.55 -18.58
CA THR A 236 -13.59 -5.42 -18.00
C THR A 236 -13.64 -4.37 -16.90
N PHE A 237 -13.16 -4.74 -15.71
CA PHE A 237 -13.14 -3.87 -14.54
C PHE A 237 -11.71 -3.50 -14.20
N LEU A 238 -11.52 -2.23 -13.84
CA LEU A 238 -10.25 -1.68 -13.39
C LEU A 238 -10.40 -1.31 -11.91
N LEU A 239 -9.60 -1.96 -11.07
CA LEU A 239 -9.45 -1.58 -9.67
C LEU A 239 -8.16 -0.79 -9.53
N LEU A 240 -8.29 0.50 -9.25
CA LEU A 240 -7.19 1.41 -8.95
C LEU A 240 -7.05 1.49 -7.43
N LEU A 241 -5.89 1.08 -6.91
CA LEU A 241 -5.53 1.26 -5.50
C LEU A 241 -4.46 2.34 -5.42
N THR A 242 -4.72 3.39 -4.65
CA THR A 242 -3.76 4.47 -4.39
C THR A 242 -3.27 4.37 -2.95
N PHE A 243 -1.96 4.22 -2.77
CA PHE A 243 -1.31 4.06 -1.48
C PHE A 243 -0.64 5.37 -1.08
N TYR A 244 -1.04 5.91 0.08
CA TYR A 244 -0.42 7.07 0.69
C TYR A 244 0.39 6.65 1.91
N TYR A 245 1.39 7.46 2.25
CA TYR A 245 2.21 7.27 3.44
C TYR A 245 2.09 8.47 4.36
N LEU A 246 1.75 8.22 5.63
CA LEU A 246 1.68 9.22 6.68
C LEU A 246 2.99 9.16 7.46
N MET A 247 3.87 10.14 7.21
CA MET A 247 5.23 10.14 7.74
C MET A 247 5.29 10.20 9.27
N ASN A 248 4.45 11.04 9.88
CA ASN A 248 4.44 11.26 11.34
C ASN A 248 3.78 10.10 12.11
N LEU A 249 2.87 9.38 11.46
CA LEU A 249 2.15 8.24 12.03
C LEU A 249 2.79 6.90 11.68
N ASN A 250 3.77 6.89 10.76
CA ASN A 250 4.41 5.70 10.19
C ASN A 250 3.39 4.63 9.76
N VAL A 251 2.38 5.05 8.98
CA VAL A 251 1.28 4.19 8.54
C VAL A 251 1.01 4.40 7.06
N LEU A 252 0.82 3.30 6.34
CA LEU A 252 0.32 3.31 4.97
C LEU A 252 -1.21 3.33 4.95
N THR A 253 -1.80 4.11 4.07
CA THR A 253 -3.26 4.12 3.84
C THR A 253 -3.55 3.78 2.38
N VAL A 254 -4.72 3.22 2.12
CA VAL A 254 -5.17 2.90 0.76
C VAL A 254 -6.52 3.53 0.45
N LYS A 255 -6.67 4.09 -0.75
CA LYS A 255 -7.97 4.39 -1.34
C LYS A 255 -8.19 3.51 -2.56
N ALA A 256 -9.37 2.90 -2.61
CA ALA A 256 -9.81 2.11 -3.75
C ALA A 256 -10.69 2.97 -4.67
N LYS A 257 -10.50 2.84 -5.97
CA LYS A 257 -11.43 3.38 -6.96
C LYS A 257 -11.72 2.29 -7.98
N MET A 258 -13.00 2.04 -8.21
CA MET A 258 -13.45 1.11 -9.24
C MET A 258 -13.91 1.89 -10.47
N THR A 259 -13.35 1.52 -11.62
CA THR A 259 -13.78 2.06 -12.92
C THR A 259 -14.25 0.90 -13.79
N ALA A 260 -15.51 0.93 -14.19
CA ALA A 260 -16.09 -0.02 -15.14
C ALA A 260 -16.06 0.58 -16.55
N ALA A 261 -15.79 -0.24 -17.56
CA ALA A 261 -15.80 0.19 -18.97
C ALA A 261 -17.21 0.46 -19.53
N THR A 262 -18.26 0.13 -18.78
CA THR A 262 -19.67 0.33 -19.16
C THR A 262 -20.41 0.86 -17.94
N GLU A 263 -21.29 1.83 -18.14
CA GLU A 263 -22.18 2.33 -17.10
C GLU A 263 -23.05 1.18 -16.58
N MET A 264 -22.86 0.84 -15.30
CA MET A 264 -23.68 -0.18 -14.64
C MET A 264 -24.87 0.53 -14.01
N THR A 265 -26.08 0.03 -14.27
CA THR A 265 -27.25 0.37 -13.45
C THR A 265 -27.00 -0.21 -12.06
N VAL A 266 -26.84 0.67 -11.06
CA VAL A 266 -26.63 0.27 -9.68
C VAL A 266 -28.00 -0.07 -9.07
N PRO A 267 -28.27 -1.31 -8.66
CA PRO A 267 -29.49 -1.64 -7.94
C PRO A 267 -29.53 -0.88 -6.62
N ILE A 268 -30.71 -0.48 -6.17
CA ILE A 268 -30.90 0.32 -4.95
C ILE A 268 -30.30 -0.41 -3.74
N SER A 269 -30.45 -1.74 -3.73
CA SER A 269 -29.95 -2.64 -2.69
C SER A 269 -28.43 -2.90 -2.76
N ALA A 270 -27.72 -2.40 -3.78
CA ALA A 270 -26.28 -2.60 -3.94
C ALA A 270 -25.42 -1.39 -3.56
N GLY A 271 -26.01 -0.32 -2.99
CA GLY A 271 -25.34 0.94 -2.68
C GLY A 271 -23.96 0.76 -2.02
N ASP A 272 -23.89 -0.06 -0.97
CA ASP A 272 -22.64 -0.27 -0.22
C ASP A 272 -21.75 -1.41 -0.76
N LEU A 273 -22.16 -2.13 -1.80
CA LEU A 273 -21.37 -3.25 -2.34
C LEU A 273 -20.13 -2.77 -3.12
N LEU A 274 -20.28 -1.69 -3.87
CA LEU A 274 -19.25 -1.13 -4.74
C LEU A 274 -18.70 0.19 -4.22
N CYS A 275 -19.11 0.60 -3.02
CA CYS A 275 -18.62 1.81 -2.40
C CYS A 275 -17.09 1.70 -2.17
N PRO A 276 -16.29 2.68 -2.63
CA PRO A 276 -14.84 2.76 -2.42
C PRO A 276 -14.39 2.48 -0.98
N ASP A 277 -15.16 2.94 0.00
CA ASP A 277 -14.78 2.95 1.41
C ASP A 277 -14.95 1.56 2.05
N SER A 278 -15.98 0.81 1.66
CA SER A 278 -16.31 -0.49 2.26
C SER A 278 -15.79 -1.69 1.44
N LEU A 279 -15.40 -1.50 0.18
CA LEU A 279 -15.04 -2.58 -0.75
C LEU A 279 -13.96 -3.52 -0.21
N LEU A 280 -12.89 -2.92 0.32
CA LEU A 280 -11.69 -3.61 0.81
C LEU A 280 -11.74 -3.89 2.31
N SER A 281 -12.82 -3.49 2.99
CA SER A 281 -13.02 -3.82 4.39
C SER A 281 -13.03 -5.33 4.58
N CYS A 282 -12.48 -5.80 5.70
CA CYS A 282 -12.54 -7.20 6.06
C CYS A 282 -11.91 -8.15 5.01
N LEU A 283 -10.87 -7.72 4.29
CA LEU A 283 -10.07 -8.63 3.45
C LEU A 283 -9.41 -9.71 4.31
N TYR A 284 -8.85 -9.30 5.46
CA TYR A 284 -8.39 -10.19 6.52
C TYR A 284 -9.39 -10.24 7.69
N PRO A 285 -9.50 -11.36 8.43
CA PRO A 285 -10.36 -11.49 9.62
C PRO A 285 -10.16 -10.33 10.61
N GLY A 286 -11.25 -9.64 10.96
CA GLY A 286 -11.26 -8.50 11.89
C GLY A 286 -10.60 -7.20 11.41
N ASP A 287 -10.19 -7.10 10.14
CA ASP A 287 -9.53 -5.90 9.61
C ASP A 287 -10.54 -4.91 9.04
N HIS A 288 -11.06 -4.03 9.90
CA HIS A 288 -12.08 -3.04 9.53
C HIS A 288 -11.49 -1.73 8.97
N GLY A 289 -10.18 -1.49 9.14
CA GLY A 289 -9.55 -0.24 8.69
C GLY A 289 -10.02 1.02 9.42
N LYS A 290 -10.70 0.88 10.57
CA LYS A 290 -11.15 1.99 11.44
C LYS A 290 -10.15 2.31 12.58
N ARG A 291 -9.25 1.37 12.91
CA ARG A 291 -8.25 1.50 13.98
C ARG A 291 -6.85 1.60 13.39
N THR A 292 -5.95 2.35 14.03
CA THR A 292 -4.55 2.38 13.61
C THR A 292 -3.82 1.09 14.00
N PRO A 293 -3.06 0.48 13.07
CA PRO A 293 -2.26 -0.71 13.38
C PRO A 293 -1.13 -0.46 14.40
N ASN A 294 -0.64 0.77 14.52
CA ASN A 294 0.43 1.14 15.42
C ASN A 294 -0.13 1.61 16.78
N PRO A 295 0.19 0.94 17.90
CA PRO A 295 -0.21 1.39 19.24
C PRO A 295 0.35 2.77 19.62
N ALA A 296 1.52 3.15 19.09
CA ALA A 296 2.13 4.45 19.38
C ALA A 296 1.23 5.62 18.90
N ASN A 297 0.46 5.40 17.84
CA ASN A 297 -0.41 6.43 17.29
C ASN A 297 -1.56 6.78 18.24
N GLN A 298 -1.99 5.85 19.08
CA GLN A 298 -3.02 6.12 20.09
C GLN A 298 -2.55 7.19 21.09
N PHE A 299 -1.31 7.07 21.60
CA PHE A 299 -0.72 8.08 22.47
C PHE A 299 -0.50 9.41 21.74
N GLN A 300 -0.14 9.37 20.46
CA GLN A 300 0.01 10.58 19.66
C GLN A 300 -1.33 11.28 19.43
N PHE A 301 -2.42 10.53 19.21
CA PHE A 301 -3.77 11.08 19.07
C PHE A 301 -4.31 11.67 20.36
N ASP A 302 -4.07 11.02 21.50
CA ASP A 302 -4.41 11.55 22.82
C ASP A 302 -3.72 12.90 23.07
N LYS A 303 -2.47 13.05 22.62
CA LYS A 303 -1.69 14.30 22.74
C LYS A 303 -2.27 15.47 21.92
N VAL A 304 -2.95 15.20 20.81
CA VAL A 304 -3.59 16.23 19.95
C VAL A 304 -5.12 16.24 20.04
N GLY A 305 -5.69 15.44 20.95
CA GLY A 305 -7.13 15.33 21.17
C GLY A 305 -7.92 14.83 19.96
N ILE A 306 -7.39 13.88 19.19
CA ILE A 306 -8.16 13.19 18.13
C ILE A 306 -8.86 11.99 18.77
N LEU A 307 -10.20 12.02 18.82
CA LEU A 307 -11.01 10.97 19.45
C LEU A 307 -11.26 9.77 18.52
N THR A 308 -11.49 10.03 17.23
CA THR A 308 -11.83 8.98 16.24
C THR A 308 -11.16 9.26 14.91
N LEU A 309 -10.51 8.24 14.33
CA LEU A 309 -9.84 8.35 13.03
C LEU A 309 -10.80 8.39 11.84
N ASN A 310 -12.04 7.93 12.05
CA ASN A 310 -13.03 7.70 10.98
C ASN A 310 -13.33 8.96 10.17
N ASP A 311 -13.30 10.14 10.81
CA ASP A 311 -13.59 11.42 10.15
C ASP A 311 -12.51 11.77 9.11
N TYR A 312 -11.28 11.30 9.33
CA TYR A 312 -10.13 11.53 8.46
C TYR A 312 -9.89 10.41 7.45
N VAL A 313 -10.53 9.25 7.62
CA VAL A 313 -10.45 8.11 6.69
C VAL A 313 -10.88 8.45 5.25
N PRO A 314 -11.99 9.15 4.96
CA PRO A 314 -12.35 9.50 3.58
C PRO A 314 -11.30 10.40 2.93
N GLU A 315 -10.61 11.23 3.72
CA GLU A 315 -9.56 12.11 3.24
C GLU A 315 -8.22 11.37 3.04
N LEU A 316 -7.78 10.59 4.02
CA LEU A 316 -6.46 9.95 4.08
C LEU A 316 -6.42 8.55 3.46
N GLY A 317 -7.56 7.86 3.39
CA GLY A 317 -7.68 6.45 3.06
C GLY A 317 -7.65 5.55 4.30
N HIS A 318 -7.90 4.26 4.08
CA HIS A 318 -8.03 3.27 5.16
C HIS A 318 -6.67 2.66 5.55
N PRO A 319 -6.27 2.69 6.84
CA PRO A 319 -5.05 2.06 7.33
C PRO A 319 -5.24 0.57 7.63
N TYR A 320 -5.51 -0.25 6.61
CA TYR A 320 -5.67 -1.70 6.80
C TYR A 320 -4.36 -2.38 7.22
N VAL A 321 -4.47 -3.48 7.98
CA VAL A 321 -3.31 -4.27 8.42
C VAL A 321 -2.62 -4.95 7.24
N TRP A 322 -3.38 -5.45 6.27
CA TRP A 322 -2.80 -6.08 5.09
C TRP A 322 -1.97 -5.11 4.24
N VAL A 323 -2.32 -3.82 4.24
CA VAL A 323 -1.57 -2.77 3.53
C VAL A 323 -0.20 -2.58 4.16
N GLN A 324 -0.13 -2.53 5.49
CA GLN A 324 1.15 -2.43 6.22
C GLN A 324 2.07 -3.60 5.87
N LYS A 325 1.52 -4.83 5.88
CA LYS A 325 2.27 -6.04 5.52
C LYS A 325 2.82 -5.99 4.09
N LEU A 326 2.12 -5.39 3.14
CA LEU A 326 2.63 -5.21 1.78
C LEU A 326 3.76 -4.19 1.69
N GLY A 327 3.74 -3.16 2.54
CA GLY A 327 4.85 -2.22 2.68
C GLY A 327 5.99 -2.70 3.57
N GLY A 328 5.96 -3.95 4.04
CA GLY A 328 6.96 -4.52 4.94
C GLY A 328 6.84 -4.07 6.40
N LEU A 329 5.86 -3.22 6.75
CA LEU A 329 5.62 -2.78 8.12
C LEU A 329 4.90 -3.87 8.91
N HIS A 330 5.55 -4.39 9.95
CA HIS A 330 4.99 -5.39 10.84
C HIS A 330 4.70 -4.80 12.22
N PHE A 331 3.43 -4.58 12.55
CA PHE A 331 3.01 -4.17 13.88
C PHE A 331 2.71 -5.40 14.76
N PRO A 332 3.21 -5.46 16.00
CA PRO A 332 2.88 -6.53 16.93
C PRO A 332 1.37 -6.64 17.12
N LYS A 333 0.82 -7.85 17.00
CA LYS A 333 -0.56 -8.17 17.42
C LYS A 333 -0.47 -8.98 18.70
N ASP A 334 -0.90 -8.45 19.86
CA ASP A 334 -1.19 -9.11 21.16
C ASP A 334 -0.37 -10.36 21.60
N GLN A 335 0.74 -10.67 20.93
CA GLN A 335 1.68 -11.75 21.14
C GLN A 335 3.08 -11.25 20.73
N PRO A 336 4.13 -11.61 21.48
CA PRO A 336 5.39 -10.89 21.46
C PRO A 336 6.30 -11.38 20.34
N GLN A 337 6.63 -10.54 19.34
CA GLN A 337 7.81 -10.69 18.48
C GLN A 337 8.37 -9.33 18.01
N THR A 338 9.64 -9.38 17.58
CA THR A 338 10.66 -8.34 17.33
C THR A 338 10.27 -7.13 16.45
N PRO A 339 11.03 -6.01 16.54
CA PRO A 339 10.60 -4.68 16.12
C PRO A 339 10.44 -4.45 14.61
N VAL A 340 9.71 -3.35 14.33
CA VAL A 340 9.26 -2.87 13.02
C VAL A 340 10.44 -2.42 12.13
N VAL A 341 10.91 -3.30 11.25
CA VAL A 341 11.75 -2.94 10.09
C VAL A 341 11.02 -3.38 8.83
N ALA A 342 11.12 -2.59 7.75
CA ALA A 342 10.47 -2.90 6.49
C ALA A 342 11.11 -4.15 5.84
N ASP A 343 10.49 -5.31 6.03
CA ASP A 343 11.02 -6.59 5.54
C ASP A 343 10.49 -6.97 4.14
N ASN A 344 11.43 -7.10 3.19
CA ASN A 344 11.14 -7.56 1.83
C ASN A 344 10.59 -8.99 1.77
N SER A 345 10.99 -9.88 2.69
CA SER A 345 10.50 -11.26 2.73
C SER A 345 9.03 -11.36 3.13
N LEU A 346 8.59 -10.53 4.08
CA LEU A 346 7.22 -10.48 4.58
C LEU A 346 6.27 -10.03 3.46
N SER A 347 6.61 -8.93 2.79
CA SER A 347 5.85 -8.38 1.67
C SER A 347 5.72 -9.37 0.50
N ALA A 348 6.79 -10.07 0.10
CA ALA A 348 6.78 -11.04 -1.00
C ALA A 348 5.80 -12.21 -0.75
N SER A 349 5.83 -12.81 0.45
CA SER A 349 4.94 -13.94 0.80
C SER A 349 3.46 -13.53 0.86
N HIS A 350 3.18 -12.29 1.28
CA HIS A 350 1.82 -11.77 1.37
C HIS A 350 1.30 -11.22 0.06
N MET A 351 2.16 -10.76 -0.86
CA MET A 351 1.79 -10.13 -2.13
C MET A 351 0.91 -11.03 -2.99
N GLU A 352 1.30 -12.28 -3.21
CA GLU A 352 0.49 -13.20 -4.03
C GLU A 352 -0.87 -13.47 -3.38
N ARG A 353 -0.89 -13.70 -2.06
CA ARG A 353 -2.11 -14.00 -1.31
C ARG A 353 -3.07 -12.81 -1.32
N THR A 354 -2.60 -11.59 -1.03
CA THR A 354 -3.44 -10.38 -1.04
C THR A 354 -3.96 -10.11 -2.44
N MET A 355 -3.14 -10.22 -3.48
CA MET A 355 -3.57 -10.01 -4.87
C MET A 355 -4.63 -11.03 -5.29
N LYS A 356 -4.51 -12.31 -4.90
CA LYS A 356 -5.57 -13.33 -5.10
C LYS A 356 -6.86 -12.97 -4.34
N LEU A 357 -6.75 -12.52 -3.09
CA LEU A 357 -7.90 -12.11 -2.28
C LEU A 357 -8.59 -10.86 -2.85
N LEU A 358 -7.84 -9.88 -3.36
CA LEU A 358 -8.39 -8.69 -4.01
C LEU A 358 -9.18 -9.07 -5.26
N LYS A 359 -8.63 -9.98 -6.10
CA LYS A 359 -9.33 -10.47 -7.29
C LYS A 359 -10.61 -11.23 -6.95
N THR A 360 -10.54 -12.17 -6.01
CA THR A 360 -11.72 -12.94 -5.57
C THR A 360 -12.76 -12.06 -4.89
N ARG A 361 -12.34 -11.04 -4.13
CA ARG A 361 -13.23 -10.02 -3.57
C ARG A 361 -13.93 -9.22 -4.65
N LEU A 362 -13.20 -8.75 -5.66
CA LEU A 362 -13.78 -8.00 -6.76
C LEU A 362 -14.76 -8.86 -7.57
N GLU A 363 -14.37 -10.08 -7.92
CA GLU A 363 -15.23 -11.02 -8.65
C GLU A 363 -16.50 -11.37 -7.87
N SER A 364 -16.39 -11.61 -6.55
CA SER A 364 -17.55 -11.90 -5.70
C SER A 364 -18.49 -10.71 -5.55
N ARG A 365 -17.98 -9.48 -5.36
CA ARG A 365 -18.81 -8.26 -5.29
C ARG A 365 -19.53 -7.98 -6.61
N LEU A 366 -18.86 -8.18 -7.74
CA LEU A 366 -19.48 -8.07 -9.06
C LEU A 366 -20.52 -9.16 -9.32
N ALA A 367 -20.28 -10.39 -8.86
CA ALA A 367 -21.27 -11.46 -8.95
C ALA A 367 -22.50 -11.16 -8.08
N LEU A 368 -22.30 -10.67 -6.86
CA LEU A 368 -23.39 -10.24 -5.96
C LEU A 368 -24.17 -9.07 -6.54
N HIS A 369 -23.50 -8.07 -7.13
CA HIS A 369 -24.18 -6.96 -7.80
C HIS A 369 -25.13 -7.46 -8.91
N LYS A 370 -24.68 -8.42 -9.73
CA LYS A 370 -25.54 -9.04 -10.76
C LYS A 370 -26.69 -9.83 -10.16
N GLN A 371 -26.46 -10.51 -9.04
CA GLN A 371 -27.51 -11.24 -8.33
C GLN A 371 -28.54 -10.26 -7.76
N TYR A 372 -28.12 -9.19 -7.11
CA TYR A 372 -29.04 -8.19 -6.51
C TYR A 372 -29.89 -7.51 -7.58
N ALA A 373 -29.31 -7.17 -8.73
CA ALA A 373 -30.07 -6.65 -9.86
C ALA A 373 -31.20 -7.62 -10.27
N SER A 374 -30.97 -8.95 -10.23
CA SER A 374 -32.01 -9.95 -10.51
C SER A 374 -33.01 -10.11 -9.37
N LEU A 375 -32.54 -10.07 -8.12
CA LEU A 375 -33.37 -10.24 -6.92
C LEU A 375 -34.37 -9.09 -6.72
N GLU A 376 -34.01 -7.86 -7.09
CA GLU A 376 -34.94 -6.72 -7.06
C GLU A 376 -36.13 -6.90 -8.01
N HIS A 377 -35.95 -7.66 -9.09
CA HIS A 377 -37.04 -8.03 -10.01
C HIS A 377 -37.81 -9.29 -9.54
N GLY A 378 -37.50 -9.83 -8.36
CA GLY A 378 -38.12 -11.07 -7.84
C GLY A 378 -37.63 -12.35 -8.52
N ILE A 379 -36.60 -12.27 -9.39
CA ILE A 379 -36.10 -13.41 -10.15
C ILE A 379 -34.89 -13.99 -9.42
N LEU A 380 -34.94 -15.29 -9.08
CA LEU A 380 -33.83 -16.05 -8.49
C LEU A 380 -32.97 -16.68 -9.59
N PRO A 381 -31.76 -16.15 -9.89
CA PRO A 381 -30.94 -16.70 -10.95
C PRO A 381 -30.12 -17.90 -10.43
N VAL A 382 -30.50 -19.09 -10.88
CA VAL A 382 -29.80 -20.36 -10.58
C VAL A 382 -28.96 -20.77 -11.80
N SER A 383 -27.66 -21.10 -11.60
CA SER A 383 -26.84 -21.65 -12.70
C SER A 383 -27.37 -23.02 -13.15
N PRO A 384 -27.27 -23.35 -14.45
CA PRO A 384 -27.55 -24.70 -14.94
C PRO A 384 -26.77 -25.78 -14.18
N GLU A 385 -25.57 -25.47 -13.70
CA GLU A 385 -24.73 -26.40 -12.94
C GLU A 385 -25.33 -26.76 -11.57
N SER A 386 -26.16 -25.89 -10.98
CA SER A 386 -26.77 -26.07 -9.66
C SER A 386 -28.22 -26.59 -9.72
N GLN A 387 -28.78 -26.81 -10.91
CA GLN A 387 -30.18 -27.24 -11.06
C GLN A 387 -30.48 -28.59 -10.41
N HIS A 388 -29.50 -29.50 -10.38
CA HIS A 388 -29.63 -30.81 -9.74
C HIS A 388 -29.87 -30.74 -8.22
N LEU A 389 -29.59 -29.60 -7.58
CA LEU A 389 -29.80 -29.38 -6.15
C LEU A 389 -31.27 -29.11 -5.80
N PHE A 390 -32.12 -28.84 -6.79
CA PHE A 390 -33.48 -28.39 -6.58
C PHE A 390 -34.48 -29.27 -7.34
N PRO A 391 -35.73 -29.39 -6.86
CA PRO A 391 -36.81 -29.99 -7.63
C PRO A 391 -37.19 -29.11 -8.83
N VAL A 392 -37.77 -29.74 -9.86
CA VAL A 392 -38.14 -29.06 -11.12
C VAL A 392 -39.25 -28.03 -10.94
N LYS A 393 -40.25 -28.34 -10.08
CA LYS A 393 -41.35 -27.43 -9.75
C LYS A 393 -41.12 -26.78 -8.39
N ILE A 394 -41.16 -25.45 -8.35
CA ILE A 394 -41.06 -24.62 -7.14
C ILE A 394 -42.14 -23.55 -7.27
N VAL A 395 -42.99 -23.43 -6.24
CA VAL A 395 -44.21 -22.60 -6.29
C VAL A 395 -44.02 -21.29 -5.55
N SER A 396 -43.32 -21.33 -4.41
CA SER A 396 -42.91 -20.13 -3.69
C SER A 396 -41.92 -19.27 -4.49
N HIS A 397 -42.09 -17.95 -4.41
CA HIS A 397 -41.27 -16.99 -5.12
C HIS A 397 -40.89 -15.79 -4.25
N LEU A 398 -39.83 -15.10 -4.63
CA LEU A 398 -39.35 -13.91 -3.95
C LEU A 398 -40.17 -12.70 -4.41
N VAL A 399 -40.76 -11.99 -3.46
CA VAL A 399 -41.63 -10.82 -3.73
C VAL A 399 -40.91 -9.51 -3.43
N LYS A 400 -40.14 -9.47 -2.34
CA LYS A 400 -39.42 -8.25 -1.92
C LYS A 400 -37.98 -8.57 -1.55
N TRP A 401 -37.07 -7.71 -2.01
CA TRP A 401 -35.66 -7.67 -1.62
C TRP A 401 -35.26 -6.23 -1.31
N THR A 402 -34.89 -5.94 -0.06
CA THR A 402 -34.50 -4.59 0.38
C THR A 402 -33.32 -4.63 1.32
N SER A 403 -32.40 -3.67 1.21
CA SER A 403 -31.35 -3.44 2.23
C SER A 403 -31.95 -2.84 3.51
N ILE A 404 -31.34 -3.17 4.64
CA ILE A 404 -31.69 -2.65 5.96
C ILE A 404 -30.41 -2.11 6.62
N THR A 405 -30.53 -1.09 7.47
CA THR A 405 -29.40 -0.58 8.25
C THR A 405 -29.09 -1.48 9.46
N TYR A 406 -27.92 -1.30 10.07
CA TYR A 406 -27.58 -2.04 11.29
C TYR A 406 -28.50 -1.66 12.46
N GLU A 407 -28.90 -0.40 12.57
CA GLU A 407 -29.79 0.10 13.63
C GLU A 407 -31.16 -0.56 13.54
N ASP A 408 -31.77 -0.55 12.36
CA ASP A 408 -33.04 -1.22 12.09
C ASP A 408 -32.97 -2.74 12.37
N TYR A 409 -31.81 -3.37 12.12
CA TYR A 409 -31.60 -4.79 12.41
C TYR A 409 -31.57 -5.09 13.92
N LEU A 410 -31.07 -4.16 14.75
CA LEU A 410 -31.02 -4.28 16.21
C LEU A 410 -32.39 -4.10 16.86
N GLU A 411 -33.27 -3.29 16.27
CA GLU A 411 -34.62 -3.06 16.78
C GLU A 411 -35.51 -4.31 16.70
N LEU A 412 -35.16 -5.27 15.84
CA LEU A 412 -35.97 -6.46 15.61
C LEU A 412 -35.85 -7.47 16.76
N PRO A 413 -36.97 -7.93 17.36
CA PRO A 413 -36.91 -8.76 18.57
C PRO A 413 -36.31 -10.16 18.34
N TYR A 414 -36.34 -10.66 17.10
CA TYR A 414 -35.88 -12.00 16.72
C TYR A 414 -34.40 -12.06 16.30
N THR A 415 -33.67 -10.94 16.32
CA THR A 415 -32.23 -10.86 15.99
C THR A 415 -31.32 -10.84 17.22
N LYS A 416 -31.86 -10.74 18.43
CA LYS A 416 -31.10 -10.63 19.69
C LYS A 416 -30.05 -11.72 19.88
N ASP A 417 -30.40 -13.00 19.64
CA ASP A 417 -29.47 -14.13 19.73
C ASP A 417 -28.24 -13.95 18.80
N MET A 418 -28.43 -13.34 17.62
CA MET A 418 -27.36 -13.12 16.64
C MET A 418 -26.43 -11.96 17.03
N VAL A 419 -26.98 -10.97 17.75
CA VAL A 419 -26.21 -9.87 18.32
C VAL A 419 -25.40 -10.37 19.52
N GLU A 420 -26.04 -11.12 20.44
CA GLU A 420 -25.40 -11.69 21.63
C GLU A 420 -24.28 -12.69 21.30
N SER A 421 -24.43 -13.45 20.21
CA SER A 421 -23.39 -14.37 19.72
C SER A 421 -22.22 -13.67 19.02
N GLY A 422 -22.23 -12.33 18.92
CA GLY A 422 -21.18 -11.56 18.25
C GLY A 422 -21.15 -11.76 16.73
N LEU A 423 -22.23 -12.30 16.16
CA LEU A 423 -22.33 -12.50 14.72
C LEU A 423 -22.80 -11.21 14.02
N ALA A 424 -23.63 -10.37 14.63
CA ALA A 424 -24.08 -9.12 14.01
C ALA A 424 -23.17 -7.92 14.36
N GLU A 425 -22.22 -7.61 13.48
CA GLU A 425 -21.39 -6.39 13.56
C GLU A 425 -21.86 -5.29 12.59
N ASP A 426 -21.62 -4.03 12.93
CA ASP A 426 -21.86 -2.83 12.11
C ASP A 426 -21.27 -2.91 10.70
N THR A 427 -20.15 -3.62 10.52
CA THR A 427 -19.47 -3.70 9.20
C THR A 427 -20.09 -4.69 8.21
N HIS A 428 -21.18 -5.37 8.60
CA HIS A 428 -21.90 -6.29 7.71
C HIS A 428 -23.02 -5.59 6.95
N LEU A 429 -23.43 -6.22 5.85
CA LEU A 429 -24.58 -5.77 5.08
C LEU A 429 -25.81 -6.54 5.52
N TYR A 430 -26.93 -5.85 5.76
CA TYR A 430 -28.17 -6.47 6.19
C TYR A 430 -29.25 -6.32 5.11
N TYR A 431 -30.02 -7.38 4.90
CA TYR A 431 -31.09 -7.42 3.91
C TYR A 431 -32.34 -8.09 4.45
N LEU A 432 -33.49 -7.72 3.91
CA LEU A 432 -34.79 -8.37 4.08
C LEU A 432 -35.20 -9.00 2.75
N ALA A 433 -35.42 -10.31 2.75
CA ALA A 433 -36.12 -11.00 1.69
C ALA A 433 -37.51 -11.39 2.19
N LEU A 434 -38.52 -11.25 1.33
CA LEU A 434 -39.87 -11.71 1.60
C LEU A 434 -40.28 -12.72 0.52
N ILE A 435 -40.50 -13.96 0.96
CA ILE A 435 -40.87 -15.08 0.09
C ILE A 435 -42.34 -15.39 0.30
N GLU A 436 -43.11 -15.55 -0.78
CA GLU A 436 -44.56 -15.78 -0.71
C GLU A 436 -45.00 -17.03 -1.45
N ARG A 437 -46.07 -17.65 -0.94
CA ARG A 437 -46.87 -18.66 -1.62
C ARG A 437 -48.30 -18.58 -1.10
N GLY A 438 -49.25 -18.14 -1.94
CA GLY A 438 -50.65 -17.97 -1.51
C GLY A 438 -50.76 -16.94 -0.38
N THR A 439 -51.40 -17.30 0.74
CA THR A 439 -51.46 -16.45 1.95
C THR A 439 -50.24 -16.56 2.87
N ALA A 440 -49.29 -17.45 2.57
CA ALA A 440 -48.10 -17.65 3.37
C ALA A 440 -47.00 -16.64 2.99
N HIS A 441 -46.59 -15.80 3.95
CA HIS A 441 -45.49 -14.86 3.81
C HIS A 441 -44.32 -15.29 4.71
N LEU A 442 -43.11 -15.30 4.19
CA LEU A 442 -41.92 -15.64 4.95
C LEU A 442 -40.91 -14.50 4.90
N PRO A 443 -40.93 -13.60 5.90
CA PRO A 443 -39.90 -12.59 6.07
C PRO A 443 -38.61 -13.23 6.60
N VAL A 444 -37.53 -12.97 5.87
CA VAL A 444 -36.21 -13.56 6.08
C VAL A 444 -35.18 -12.44 6.15
N LEU A 445 -34.48 -12.35 7.27
CA LEU A 445 -33.35 -11.46 7.41
C LEU A 445 -32.07 -12.17 6.96
N LEU A 446 -31.27 -11.45 6.21
CA LEU A 446 -30.00 -11.92 5.69
C LEU A 446 -28.88 -11.01 6.19
N ARG A 447 -27.83 -11.63 6.71
CA ARG A 447 -26.55 -10.95 6.96
C ARG A 447 -25.56 -11.31 5.85
N GLY A 448 -25.22 -10.35 5.00
CA GLY A 448 -24.14 -10.40 4.02
C GLY A 448 -22.74 -10.31 4.65
N GLY A 449 -21.98 -11.40 4.59
CA GLY A 449 -20.58 -11.51 5.00
C GLY A 449 -19.57 -11.70 3.85
N ARG A 450 -18.38 -12.17 4.20
CA ARG A 450 -17.19 -12.30 3.32
C ARG A 450 -17.27 -13.45 2.31
N ALA A 451 -16.61 -13.29 1.16
CA ALA A 451 -16.49 -14.30 0.10
C ALA A 451 -15.89 -15.68 0.48
N GLU A 452 -15.36 -15.88 1.70
CA GLU A 452 -14.72 -17.15 2.13
C GLU A 452 -15.51 -17.93 3.20
N ILE A 453 -16.45 -17.29 3.88
CA ILE A 453 -17.35 -17.91 4.89
C ILE A 453 -18.75 -17.86 4.25
N PRO A 454 -19.66 -18.84 4.44
CA PRO A 454 -21.04 -18.67 3.99
C PRO A 454 -21.61 -17.41 4.61
N SER A 455 -21.65 -16.40 3.77
CA SER A 455 -21.80 -15.03 4.16
C SER A 455 -23.25 -14.63 4.19
N VAL A 456 -24.13 -15.57 4.49
CA VAL A 456 -25.56 -15.33 4.51
C VAL A 456 -26.11 -16.20 5.61
N PHE A 457 -26.22 -15.59 6.79
CA PHE A 457 -27.03 -16.17 7.84
C PHE A 457 -28.46 -15.73 7.62
N TYR A 458 -29.33 -16.73 7.55
CA TYR A 458 -30.76 -16.55 7.42
C TYR A 458 -31.37 -16.65 8.80
N ARG A 459 -32.13 -15.61 9.17
CA ARG A 459 -33.01 -15.64 10.33
C ARG A 459 -34.43 -15.48 9.85
N ILE A 460 -35.29 -16.39 10.24
CA ILE A 460 -36.70 -16.37 9.87
C ILE A 460 -37.44 -15.60 10.96
N ALA A 461 -37.91 -14.40 10.62
CA ALA A 461 -38.70 -13.56 11.53
C ALA A 461 -40.03 -14.26 11.88
N GLY A 462 -40.63 -14.88 10.86
CA GLY A 462 -41.94 -15.55 10.89
C GLY A 462 -43.08 -14.63 10.46
N TRP A 463 -44.03 -15.15 9.67
CA TRP A 463 -45.46 -15.30 10.05
C TRP A 463 -46.26 -15.90 8.87
N LEU A 464 -46.84 -17.08 9.04
CA LEU A 464 -47.49 -17.85 7.98
C LEU A 464 -49.02 -17.76 8.14
N GLY A 465 -49.63 -16.63 7.75
CA GLY A 465 -51.03 -16.34 8.06
C GLY A 465 -51.26 -16.12 9.57
N GLU A 466 -52.45 -16.39 10.12
CA GLU A 466 -52.85 -16.02 11.51
C GLU A 466 -51.98 -16.61 12.67
N ASN A 467 -51.05 -17.54 12.41
CA ASN A 467 -50.27 -18.24 13.45
C ASN A 467 -48.74 -18.12 13.28
N ASP A 468 -48.05 -17.99 14.42
CA ASP A 468 -46.59 -18.04 14.48
C ASP A 468 -46.04 -19.45 14.21
N LEU A 469 -45.06 -19.55 13.30
CA LEU A 469 -44.31 -20.79 13.04
C LEU A 469 -43.66 -21.30 14.35
N SER A 470 -43.83 -22.58 14.65
CA SER A 470 -43.19 -23.20 15.82
C SER A 470 -41.67 -23.05 15.78
N PHE A 471 -41.07 -22.76 16.94
CA PHE A 471 -39.63 -22.56 17.11
C PHE A 471 -38.79 -23.69 16.47
N PHE A 472 -39.22 -24.95 16.64
CA PHE A 472 -38.49 -26.10 16.11
C PHE A 472 -38.46 -26.14 14.58
N PHE A 473 -39.52 -25.70 13.91
CA PHE A 473 -39.55 -25.63 12.45
C PHE A 473 -38.74 -24.45 11.93
N LYS A 474 -38.82 -23.28 12.57
CA LYS A 474 -37.94 -22.14 12.26
C LYS A 474 -36.46 -22.56 12.34
N GLN A 475 -36.07 -23.18 13.45
CA GLN A 475 -34.69 -23.65 13.66
C GLN A 475 -34.27 -24.72 12.65
N ALA A 476 -35.16 -25.65 12.30
CA ALA A 476 -34.86 -26.68 11.31
C ALA A 476 -34.64 -26.08 9.91
N MET A 477 -35.49 -25.14 9.49
CA MET A 477 -35.33 -24.42 8.22
C MET A 477 -34.04 -23.60 8.20
N GLU A 478 -33.74 -22.87 9.28
CA GLU A 478 -32.49 -22.12 9.45
C GLU A 478 -31.26 -23.05 9.39
N SER A 479 -31.33 -24.23 10.00
CA SER A 479 -30.22 -25.19 10.01
C SER A 479 -29.92 -25.76 8.62
N GLU A 480 -30.93 -26.04 7.81
CA GLU A 480 -30.77 -26.55 6.44
C GLU A 480 -30.08 -25.54 5.52
N VAL A 481 -30.25 -24.24 5.76
CA VAL A 481 -29.63 -23.18 4.94
C VAL A 481 -28.28 -22.74 5.52
N ASN A 482 -28.19 -22.54 6.83
CA ASN A 482 -27.00 -21.99 7.50
C ASN A 482 -25.92 -23.04 7.75
N VAL A 483 -26.28 -24.27 8.15
CA VAL A 483 -25.30 -25.32 8.50
C VAL A 483 -24.95 -26.16 7.27
N CYS A 484 -25.93 -26.49 6.43
CA CYS A 484 -25.73 -27.33 5.24
C CYS A 484 -25.35 -26.55 3.96
N TYR A 485 -24.87 -25.31 4.10
CA TYR A 485 -24.48 -24.44 2.99
C TYR A 485 -23.44 -25.04 2.03
N LYS A 486 -22.58 -25.97 2.50
CA LYS A 486 -21.55 -26.63 1.67
C LYS A 486 -22.14 -27.46 0.53
N GLU A 487 -23.39 -27.93 0.69
CA GLU A 487 -24.11 -28.62 -0.38
C GLU A 487 -24.56 -27.65 -1.49
N LEU A 488 -24.68 -26.36 -1.16
CA LEU A 488 -25.19 -25.31 -2.02
C LEU A 488 -24.09 -24.49 -2.71
N SER A 489 -22.82 -24.69 -2.36
CA SER A 489 -21.71 -23.88 -2.87
C SER A 489 -21.36 -24.14 -4.34
N GLY A 490 -21.91 -25.18 -4.98
CA GLY A 490 -21.65 -25.49 -6.40
C GLY A 490 -20.16 -25.71 -6.73
N PRO A 491 -19.78 -25.70 -8.02
CA PRO A 491 -18.38 -25.77 -8.43
C PRO A 491 -17.62 -24.48 -8.08
N LYS A 492 -16.33 -24.63 -7.73
CA LYS A 492 -15.45 -23.49 -7.43
C LYS A 492 -15.40 -22.54 -8.63
N PRO A 493 -15.57 -21.21 -8.44
CA PRO A 493 -15.38 -20.45 -7.20
C PRO A 493 -16.62 -20.22 -6.31
N GLY A 494 -17.79 -20.81 -6.61
CA GLY A 494 -18.93 -20.83 -5.70
C GLY A 494 -19.64 -19.49 -5.42
N TYR A 495 -19.58 -18.53 -6.34
CA TYR A 495 -20.17 -17.19 -6.17
C TYR A 495 -21.71 -17.15 -6.12
N GLN A 496 -22.40 -18.27 -6.35
CA GLN A 496 -23.87 -18.36 -6.40
C GLN A 496 -24.50 -18.93 -5.13
N LEU A 497 -23.74 -18.97 -4.03
CA LEU A 497 -24.23 -19.52 -2.77
C LEU A 497 -25.52 -18.83 -2.29
N LEU A 498 -25.59 -17.49 -2.39
CA LEU A 498 -26.76 -16.70 -1.97
C LEU A 498 -28.03 -17.12 -2.70
N THR A 499 -27.99 -17.18 -4.04
CA THR A 499 -29.17 -17.52 -4.84
C THR A 499 -29.59 -18.96 -4.64
N ASN A 500 -28.62 -19.87 -4.48
CA ASN A 500 -28.88 -21.27 -4.15
C ASN A 500 -29.51 -21.43 -2.74
N GLN A 501 -29.09 -20.62 -1.76
CA GLN A 501 -29.67 -20.61 -0.43
C GLN A 501 -31.10 -20.06 -0.42
N LEU A 502 -31.37 -18.96 -1.12
CA LEU A 502 -32.74 -18.45 -1.30
C LEU A 502 -33.64 -19.47 -2.02
N GLN A 503 -33.12 -20.13 -3.07
CA GLN A 503 -33.86 -21.18 -3.77
C GLN A 503 -34.15 -22.37 -2.85
N ARG A 504 -33.20 -22.80 -2.01
CA ARG A 504 -33.43 -23.86 -1.02
C ARG A 504 -34.48 -23.43 -0.01
N LEU A 505 -34.49 -22.17 0.41
CA LEU A 505 -35.47 -21.63 1.34
C LEU A 505 -36.89 -21.67 0.74
N CYS A 506 -37.06 -21.32 -0.54
CA CYS A 506 -38.33 -21.51 -1.27
C CYS A 506 -38.76 -22.99 -1.27
N VAL A 507 -37.84 -23.91 -1.57
CA VAL A 507 -38.14 -25.36 -1.56
C VAL A 507 -38.57 -25.84 -0.17
N VAL A 508 -37.89 -25.38 0.87
CA VAL A 508 -38.18 -25.74 2.26
C VAL A 508 -39.53 -25.18 2.70
N LEU A 509 -39.88 -23.96 2.29
CA LEU A 509 -41.20 -23.36 2.51
C LEU A 509 -42.30 -24.15 1.79
N ASP A 510 -42.08 -24.56 0.53
CA ASP A 510 -43.02 -25.41 -0.21
C ASP A 510 -43.28 -26.71 0.53
N VAL A 511 -42.21 -27.40 0.96
CA VAL A 511 -42.33 -28.67 1.70
C VAL A 511 -43.01 -28.47 3.04
N TYR A 512 -42.73 -27.38 3.75
CA TYR A 512 -43.39 -27.07 5.02
C TYR A 512 -44.91 -26.95 4.81
N LEU A 513 -45.33 -26.09 3.88
CA LEU A 513 -46.75 -25.83 3.57
C LEU A 513 -47.48 -27.09 3.09
N GLU A 514 -46.85 -27.91 2.26
CA GLU A 514 -47.45 -29.13 1.71
C GLU A 514 -47.54 -30.28 2.72
N THR A 515 -46.67 -30.30 3.72
CA THR A 515 -46.62 -31.35 4.74
C THR A 515 -47.29 -30.94 6.05
N GLU A 516 -47.78 -29.69 6.16
CA GLU A 516 -48.54 -29.22 7.30
C GLU A 516 -49.87 -30.00 7.40
N THR A 517 -50.19 -30.45 8.60
CA THR A 517 -51.41 -31.23 8.84
C THR A 517 -52.57 -30.26 9.01
N HIS A 518 -53.41 -30.13 7.99
CA HIS A 518 -54.67 -29.40 8.11
C HIS A 518 -55.72 -30.22 8.87
N ASP A 519 -56.61 -29.54 9.59
CA ASP A 519 -57.82 -30.15 10.14
C ASP A 519 -58.72 -30.60 8.99
N ASN A 520 -58.95 -31.91 8.88
CA ASN A 520 -59.80 -32.52 7.85
C ASN A 520 -61.30 -32.16 7.99
N SER A 521 -61.66 -31.20 8.86
CA SER A 521 -63.04 -30.79 9.13
C SER A 521 -63.56 -29.68 8.23
N VAL A 522 -62.69 -29.02 7.45
CA VAL A 522 -63.09 -27.94 6.53
C VAL A 522 -63.10 -28.49 5.10
N GLU A 523 -64.30 -28.72 4.55
CA GLU A 523 -64.49 -29.13 3.16
C GLU A 523 -64.22 -27.94 2.22
N GLY A 524 -63.01 -27.90 1.66
CA GLY A 524 -62.60 -26.93 0.64
C GLY A 524 -61.34 -27.41 -0.08
N PRO A 525 -61.03 -26.88 -1.28
CA PRO A 525 -59.77 -27.17 -1.95
C PRO A 525 -58.60 -26.76 -1.04
N LYS A 526 -57.65 -27.68 -0.81
CA LYS A 526 -56.46 -27.39 -0.02
C LYS A 526 -55.74 -26.19 -0.63
N GLU A 527 -55.51 -25.15 0.18
CA GLU A 527 -54.76 -23.96 -0.25
C GLU A 527 -53.36 -24.35 -0.75
N PHE A 528 -52.77 -25.38 -0.15
CA PHE A 528 -51.47 -25.93 -0.51
C PHE A 528 -51.58 -27.43 -0.88
N PRO A 529 -51.69 -27.79 -2.17
CA PRO A 529 -51.74 -29.18 -2.60
C PRO A 529 -50.37 -29.86 -2.44
N GLN A 530 -50.37 -31.11 -1.98
CA GLN A 530 -49.15 -31.90 -1.82
C GLN A 530 -48.67 -32.42 -3.18
N GLU A 531 -47.65 -31.77 -3.74
CA GLU A 531 -47.04 -32.15 -5.02
C GLU A 531 -45.69 -32.86 -4.83
N LYS A 532 -44.99 -32.58 -3.73
CA LYS A 532 -43.64 -33.08 -3.47
C LYS A 532 -43.70 -34.48 -2.84
N MET A 533 -42.98 -35.43 -3.45
CA MET A 533 -42.87 -36.81 -2.96
C MET A 533 -42.06 -36.86 -1.65
N CYS A 534 -42.71 -37.19 -0.53
CA CYS A 534 -42.08 -37.30 0.79
C CYS A 534 -42.23 -38.73 1.33
N LEU A 535 -41.11 -39.37 1.73
CA LEU A 535 -41.16 -40.76 2.25
C LEU A 535 -41.93 -40.89 3.58
N ARG A 536 -41.85 -39.86 4.42
CA ARG A 536 -42.50 -39.78 5.73
C ARG A 536 -42.78 -38.30 6.04
N LEU A 537 -43.92 -37.98 6.64
CA LEU A 537 -44.35 -36.59 6.90
C LEU A 537 -43.76 -35.98 8.17
N ALA A 538 -43.41 -36.80 9.17
CA ALA A 538 -42.81 -36.34 10.41
C ALA A 538 -41.90 -37.40 11.05
N ARG A 539 -40.77 -37.00 11.64
CA ARG A 539 -39.84 -37.86 12.37
C ARG A 539 -39.45 -37.26 13.74
N GLY A 540 -39.30 -38.14 14.73
CA GLY A 540 -38.78 -37.80 16.06
C GLY A 540 -39.78 -37.08 16.98
N PRO A 541 -39.38 -36.78 18.23
CA PRO A 541 -40.24 -36.13 19.23
C PRO A 541 -40.71 -34.73 18.81
N SER A 542 -39.86 -33.99 18.10
CA SER A 542 -40.16 -32.64 17.57
C SER A 542 -40.94 -32.65 16.26
N ARG A 543 -41.38 -33.83 15.76
CA ARG A 543 -42.15 -34.00 14.51
C ARG A 543 -41.53 -33.24 13.31
N LEU A 544 -40.21 -33.29 13.17
CA LEU A 544 -39.47 -32.61 12.10
C LEU A 544 -39.95 -33.05 10.73
N LYS A 545 -39.95 -32.11 9.78
CA LYS A 545 -40.36 -32.33 8.38
C LYS A 545 -39.18 -32.82 7.51
N PRO A 546 -39.45 -33.46 6.36
CA PRO A 546 -38.42 -33.95 5.46
C PRO A 546 -37.86 -32.84 4.56
N PHE A 547 -36.85 -32.09 5.00
CA PHE A 547 -36.28 -30.99 4.21
C PHE A 547 -35.17 -31.38 3.23
N LYS A 548 -34.59 -32.58 3.35
CA LYS A 548 -33.48 -33.02 2.50
C LYS A 548 -34.00 -33.54 1.15
N TYR A 549 -33.62 -32.86 0.06
CA TYR A 549 -33.90 -33.30 -1.31
C TYR A 549 -32.86 -34.34 -1.78
N ASN A 550 -33.31 -35.47 -2.32
CA ASN A 550 -32.44 -36.53 -2.84
C ASN A 550 -32.52 -36.58 -4.37
N TYR A 551 -31.45 -36.13 -5.03
CA TYR A 551 -31.20 -36.30 -6.46
C TYR A 551 -30.42 -37.61 -6.69
N PRO A 552 -30.71 -38.41 -7.75
CA PRO A 552 -31.66 -38.19 -8.86
C PRO A 552 -33.08 -38.72 -8.63
N GLN A 553 -33.34 -39.39 -7.49
CA GLN A 553 -34.61 -40.09 -7.24
C GLN A 553 -35.82 -39.15 -7.07
N GLY A 554 -35.59 -37.87 -6.75
CA GLY A 554 -36.62 -36.83 -6.81
C GLY A 554 -37.60 -36.82 -5.62
N PHE A 555 -37.17 -37.27 -4.44
CA PHE A 555 -37.99 -37.25 -3.22
C PHE A 555 -37.31 -36.56 -2.04
N PHE A 556 -38.12 -36.21 -1.05
CA PHE A 556 -37.71 -35.59 0.19
C PHE A 556 -37.59 -36.61 1.33
N SER A 557 -36.47 -36.55 2.04
CA SER A 557 -36.20 -37.34 3.25
C SER A 557 -35.95 -36.41 4.45
N HIS A 558 -36.06 -36.99 5.65
CA HIS A 558 -35.54 -36.31 6.84
C HIS A 558 -34.02 -36.29 6.79
N ARG A 559 -33.44 -35.30 7.47
CA ARG A 559 -32.02 -35.29 7.77
C ARG A 559 -31.66 -36.44 8.72
#